data_AF-A0A2W4PER8-F1
#
_entry.id   AF-A0A2W4PER8-F1
#
_cell.length_a   1.000
_cell.length_b   1.000
_cell.length_c   1.000
_cell.angle_alpha   90.00
_cell.angle_beta   90.00
_cell.angle_gamma   90.00
#
_symmetry.space_group_name_H-M   'P 1'
#
loop_
_entity.id
_entity.type
_entity.pdbx_description
1 polymer ?
#
loop_
_entity_poly.entity_id
_entity_poly.type
_entity_poly.pdbx_seq_one_letter_code
_entity_poly.pdbx_strand_id
1 'polypeptide(L)'
;MITLIIGLGVLLLLGILYLIFRLTSLVSLAKDTSRDEDEEEVTSGNSVNAFLFLVFMVVGLGLFFWYSFTHFDSYSPPVASEHGAWTDTLFWITMGVTVVAFTIISIVMFVFTYKFQYRKGRKAKFYPDNHHLELAWTIIPAIVLAVLIFTGLRAWNRITSPASEQAEVIEIIGQQFAWSVRYPGVTDGKLGKYDFRKIDGINEFGLDLSDKNSFDDFKALELHLPKGKEVLLMIRAKDVLHSVYLPHFRVKMDAVPGMPTQFKFIPTKTTEEMRKELGDPNFNYELACAEICGRGHFSMRLPVVVEEVADYEAWKAKQQPWLKLNPDYLSKVPVELRETAIIKAGIPAESVMELPAAATTTMGSH
;
A
#
# COMPACT_ATOMS: atom_id res chain seq x y z
N MET A 1 21.62 18.27 18.39
CA MET A 1 22.05 18.00 19.79
C MET A 1 21.99 16.52 20.12
N ILE A 2 20.83 15.85 19.98
CA ILE A 2 20.66 14.40 20.22
C ILE A 2 21.59 13.53 19.34
N THR A 3 21.71 13.84 18.05
CA THR A 3 22.60 13.10 17.12
C THR A 3 24.08 13.18 17.50
N LEU A 4 24.51 14.32 18.07
CA LEU A 4 25.88 14.54 18.51
C LEU A 4 26.17 13.80 19.82
N ILE A 5 25.18 13.73 20.72
CA ILE A 5 25.25 12.94 21.96
C ILE A 5 25.28 11.44 21.63
N ILE A 6 24.45 10.97 20.69
CA ILE A 6 24.47 9.57 20.21
C ILE A 6 25.82 9.26 19.57
N GLY A 7 26.33 10.14 18.70
CA GLY A 7 27.64 9.96 18.06
C GLY A 7 28.79 9.88 19.07
N LEU A 8 28.81 10.76 20.08
CA LEU A 8 29.79 10.71 21.17
C LEU A 8 29.64 9.45 22.02
N GLY A 9 28.40 9.01 22.28
CA GLY A 9 28.12 7.77 23.00
C GLY A 9 28.65 6.53 22.26
N VAL A 10 28.46 6.46 20.94
CA VAL A 10 29.00 5.38 20.10
C VAL A 10 30.53 5.41 20.10
N LEU A 11 31.17 6.58 19.96
CA LEU A 11 32.63 6.72 20.01
C LEU A 11 33.21 6.29 21.36
N LEU A 12 32.57 6.67 22.45
CA LEU A 12 32.97 6.25 23.80
C LEU A 12 32.84 4.73 23.95
N LEU A 13 31.73 4.14 23.49
CA LEU A 13 31.50 2.69 23.56
C LEU A 13 32.55 1.93 22.74
N LEU A 14 32.86 2.38 21.52
CA LEU A 14 33.93 1.83 20.68
C LEU A 14 35.31 1.97 21.34
N GLY A 15 35.58 3.11 21.98
CA GLY A 15 36.81 3.34 22.74
C GLY A 15 36.95 2.40 23.94
N ILE A 16 35.86 2.17 24.68
CA ILE A 16 35.81 1.20 25.79
C ILE A 16 36.03 -0.22 25.28
N LEU A 17 35.34 -0.62 24.21
CA LEU A 17 35.51 -1.95 23.61
C LEU A 17 36.95 -2.16 23.10
N TYR A 18 37.56 -1.15 22.48
CA TYR A 18 38.96 -1.18 22.07
C TYR A 18 39.91 -1.29 23.27
N LEU A 19 39.66 -0.56 24.35
CA LEU A 19 40.47 -0.65 25.57
C LEU A 19 40.36 -2.02 26.23
N ILE A 20 39.15 -2.59 26.31
CA ILE A 20 38.93 -3.96 26.81
C ILE A 20 39.69 -4.97 25.95
N PHE A 21 39.54 -4.89 24.62
CA PHE A 21 40.29 -5.72 23.68
C PHE A 21 41.80 -5.61 23.89
N ARG A 22 42.33 -4.37 23.94
CA ARG A 22 43.77 -4.11 24.13
C ARG A 22 44.27 -4.62 25.47
N LEU A 23 43.48 -4.48 26.53
CA LEU A 23 43.81 -5.00 27.85
C LEU A 23 43.87 -6.53 27.83
N THR A 24 42.90 -7.20 27.19
CA THR A 24 42.91 -8.66 27.04
C THR A 24 44.12 -9.14 26.22
N SER A 25 44.48 -8.46 25.13
CA SER A 25 45.66 -8.81 24.33
C SER A 25 46.98 -8.59 25.07
N LEU A 26 47.08 -7.56 25.91
CA LEU A 26 48.28 -7.31 26.71
C LEU A 26 48.44 -8.34 27.84
N VAL A 27 47.33 -8.74 28.46
CA VAL A 27 47.33 -9.79 29.49
C VAL A 27 47.69 -11.15 28.89
N SER A 28 47.20 -11.47 27.68
CA SER A 28 47.56 -12.71 26.98
C SER A 28 49.04 -12.72 26.54
N LEU A 29 49.59 -11.58 26.08
CA LEU A 29 51.03 -11.48 25.77
C LEU A 29 51.94 -11.59 27.01
N ALA A 30 51.43 -11.24 28.19
CA ALA A 30 52.18 -11.32 29.44
C ALA A 30 52.18 -12.74 30.06
N LYS A 31 51.24 -13.61 29.63
CA LYS A 31 51.15 -15.02 30.01
C LYS A 31 51.56 -15.90 28.82
N ASP A 32 52.86 -16.02 28.58
CA ASP A 32 53.36 -17.05 27.65
C ASP A 32 53.86 -18.25 28.47
N THR A 33 52.93 -19.15 28.85
CA THR A 33 53.26 -20.47 29.39
C THR A 33 52.31 -21.56 28.87
N SER A 34 52.70 -22.11 27.72
CA SER A 34 52.40 -23.47 27.29
C SER A 34 50.98 -23.77 26.77
N ARG A 35 50.95 -24.68 25.80
CA ARG A 35 49.84 -25.20 25.00
C ARG A 35 48.57 -25.64 25.76
N ASP A 36 48.64 -25.79 27.09
CA ASP A 36 47.48 -26.04 27.96
C ASP A 36 46.73 -24.73 28.34
N GLU A 37 47.42 -23.59 28.42
CA GLU A 37 46.80 -22.27 28.63
C GLU A 37 45.93 -21.85 27.43
N ASP A 38 46.39 -22.10 26.19
CA ASP A 38 45.63 -21.79 24.96
C ASP A 38 44.28 -22.55 24.91
N GLU A 39 44.26 -23.83 25.29
CA GLU A 39 43.03 -24.64 25.31
C GLU A 39 42.08 -24.28 26.48
N GLU A 40 42.64 -23.86 27.63
CA GLU A 40 41.85 -23.32 28.76
C GLU A 40 41.27 -21.95 28.43
N GLU A 41 42.02 -21.06 27.77
CA GLU A 41 41.54 -19.75 27.30
C GLU A 41 40.40 -19.91 26.28
N VAL A 42 40.52 -20.84 25.32
CA VAL A 42 39.45 -21.16 24.36
C VAL A 42 38.18 -21.66 25.06
N THR A 43 38.33 -22.50 26.09
CA THR A 43 37.18 -23.02 26.86
C THR A 43 36.52 -21.91 27.69
N SER A 44 37.31 -21.05 28.34
CA SER A 44 36.84 -19.90 29.11
C SER A 44 36.10 -18.90 28.23
N GLY A 45 36.69 -18.48 27.11
CA GLY A 45 36.08 -17.56 26.16
C GLY A 45 34.78 -18.09 25.57
N ASN A 46 34.71 -19.37 25.22
CA ASN A 46 33.47 -20.01 24.76
C ASN A 46 32.37 -19.99 25.82
N SER A 47 32.71 -20.20 27.09
CA SER A 47 31.75 -20.16 28.20
C SER A 47 31.18 -18.78 28.46
N VAL A 48 32.03 -17.74 28.37
CA VAL A 48 31.61 -16.35 28.46
C VAL A 48 30.71 -16.00 27.28
N ASN A 49 31.11 -16.30 26.04
CA ASN A 49 30.31 -16.02 24.85
C ASN A 49 28.97 -16.75 24.86
N ALA A 50 28.96 -18.02 25.26
CA ALA A 50 27.73 -18.80 25.41
C ALA A 50 26.76 -18.17 26.42
N PHE A 51 27.27 -17.70 27.56
CA PHE A 51 26.46 -17.00 28.56
C PHE A 51 25.96 -15.65 28.03
N LEU A 52 26.82 -14.85 27.40
CA LEU A 52 26.45 -13.58 26.79
C LEU A 52 25.39 -13.75 25.70
N PHE A 53 25.41 -14.84 24.94
CA PHE A 53 24.35 -15.17 23.98
C PHE A 53 23.00 -15.45 24.64
N LEU A 54 22.97 -16.09 25.81
CA LEU A 54 21.72 -16.23 26.57
C LEU A 54 21.23 -14.88 27.09
N VAL A 55 22.13 -14.05 27.61
CA VAL A 55 21.78 -12.69 28.05
C VAL A 55 21.22 -11.88 26.88
N PHE A 56 21.88 -11.93 25.72
CA PHE A 56 21.44 -11.28 24.50
C PHE A 56 20.06 -11.79 24.05
N MET A 57 19.82 -13.10 24.10
CA MET A 57 18.52 -13.66 23.79
C MET A 57 17.43 -13.12 24.72
N VAL A 58 17.64 -13.18 26.04
CA VAL A 58 16.64 -12.77 27.03
C VAL A 58 16.36 -11.27 26.93
N VAL A 59 17.42 -10.45 26.89
CA VAL A 59 17.30 -8.99 26.77
C VAL A 59 16.73 -8.61 25.41
N GLY A 60 17.20 -9.23 24.33
CA GLY A 60 16.77 -8.94 22.97
C GLY A 60 15.31 -9.30 22.72
N LEU A 61 14.88 -10.51 23.12
CA LEU A 61 13.46 -10.89 23.05
C LEU A 61 12.61 -10.02 24.00
N GLY A 62 13.10 -9.74 25.20
CA GLY A 62 12.43 -8.84 26.15
C GLY A 62 12.19 -7.45 25.57
N LEU A 63 13.21 -6.82 24.99
CA LEU A 63 13.12 -5.53 24.32
C LEU A 63 12.22 -5.58 23.06
N PHE A 64 12.32 -6.65 22.27
CA PHE A 64 11.47 -6.86 21.09
C PHE A 64 9.98 -6.89 21.48
N PHE A 65 9.61 -7.69 22.47
CA PHE A 65 8.22 -7.79 22.93
C PHE A 65 7.77 -6.52 23.66
N TRP A 66 8.63 -5.92 24.48
CA TRP A 66 8.34 -4.64 25.12
C TRP A 66 8.06 -3.53 24.10
N TYR A 67 8.94 -3.37 23.10
CA TYR A 67 8.75 -2.39 22.04
C TYR A 67 7.46 -2.65 21.27
N SER A 68 7.24 -3.91 20.87
CA SER A 68 6.06 -4.30 20.09
C SER A 68 4.76 -4.11 20.84
N PHE A 69 4.73 -4.39 22.15
CA PHE A 69 3.55 -4.13 22.98
C PHE A 69 3.32 -2.63 23.18
N THR A 70 4.38 -1.87 23.46
CA THR A 70 4.29 -0.42 23.72
C THR A 70 3.84 0.37 22.50
N HIS A 71 4.23 -0.07 21.30
CA HIS A 71 3.96 0.64 20.04
C HIS A 71 2.94 -0.09 19.16
N PHE A 72 2.23 -1.08 19.69
CA PHE A 72 1.34 -1.95 18.92
C PHE A 72 0.32 -1.14 18.09
N ASP A 73 -0.30 -0.14 18.72
CA ASP A 73 -1.33 0.72 18.09
C ASP A 73 -0.78 1.60 16.96
N SER A 74 0.54 1.75 16.85
CA SER A 74 1.19 2.56 15.80
C SER A 74 1.62 1.76 14.57
N TYR A 75 1.49 0.43 14.58
CA TYR A 75 1.99 -0.42 13.50
C TYR A 75 1.18 -0.30 12.21
N SER A 76 -0.10 0.04 12.31
CA SER A 76 -1.00 0.16 11.18
C SER A 76 -1.95 1.35 11.37
N PRO A 77 -2.17 2.19 10.33
CA PRO A 77 -3.17 3.24 10.43
C PRO A 77 -4.57 2.63 10.54
N PRO A 78 -5.53 3.34 11.17
CA PRO A 78 -6.86 2.82 11.40
C PRO A 78 -7.56 2.45 10.09
N VAL A 79 -8.29 1.34 10.13
CA VAL A 79 -8.97 0.80 8.95
C VAL A 79 -10.30 1.52 8.69
N ALA A 80 -10.56 1.82 7.42
CA ALA A 80 -11.72 2.57 6.94
C ALA A 80 -12.40 1.90 5.73
N SER A 81 -12.19 0.59 5.52
CA SER A 81 -12.90 -0.20 4.50
C SER A 81 -13.26 -1.60 4.98
N GLU A 82 -14.28 -2.21 4.39
CA GLU A 82 -14.61 -3.62 4.67
C GLU A 82 -13.47 -4.57 4.29
N HIS A 83 -12.84 -4.30 3.13
CA HIS A 83 -11.78 -5.15 2.59
C HIS A 83 -10.52 -5.07 3.46
N GLY A 84 -10.21 -3.88 3.96
CA GLY A 84 -9.09 -3.65 4.85
C GLY A 84 -9.21 -4.41 6.16
N ALA A 85 -10.41 -4.57 6.72
CA ALA A 85 -10.60 -5.32 7.96
C ALA A 85 -10.19 -6.80 7.82
N TRP A 86 -10.52 -7.42 6.68
CA TRP A 86 -10.10 -8.79 6.38
C TRP A 86 -8.60 -8.88 6.12
N THR A 87 -8.04 -7.94 5.36
CA THR A 87 -6.59 -7.88 5.11
C THR A 87 -5.81 -7.75 6.42
N ASP A 88 -6.25 -6.87 7.33
CA ASP A 88 -5.61 -6.69 8.63
C ASP A 88 -5.74 -7.96 9.49
N THR A 89 -6.89 -8.64 9.45
CA THR A 89 -7.07 -9.92 10.15
C THR A 89 -6.07 -10.97 9.66
N LEU A 90 -5.92 -11.15 8.34
CA LEU A 90 -4.97 -12.10 7.75
C LEU A 90 -3.52 -11.72 8.05
N PHE A 91 -3.20 -10.42 7.99
CA PHE A 91 -1.90 -9.90 8.35
C PHE A 91 -1.55 -10.26 9.80
N TRP A 92 -2.45 -9.99 10.75
CA TRP A 92 -2.19 -10.24 12.17
C TRP A 92 -2.17 -11.73 12.53
N ILE A 93 -2.99 -12.57 11.88
CA ILE A 93 -2.88 -14.03 12.01
C ILE A 93 -1.50 -14.51 11.54
N THR A 94 -1.08 -14.05 10.35
CA THR A 94 0.23 -14.42 9.78
C THR A 94 1.37 -13.93 10.67
N MET A 95 1.28 -12.68 11.13
CA MET A 95 2.24 -12.07 12.06
C MET A 95 2.37 -12.89 13.34
N GLY A 96 1.25 -13.29 13.95
CA GLY A 96 1.25 -14.13 15.16
C GLY A 96 1.96 -15.47 14.93
N VAL A 97 1.65 -16.17 13.84
CA VAL A 97 2.33 -17.43 13.46
C VAL A 97 3.83 -17.22 13.29
N THR A 98 4.23 -16.17 12.57
CA THR A 98 5.65 -15.86 12.32
C THR A 98 6.37 -15.46 13.60
N VAL A 99 5.78 -14.65 14.47
CA VAL A 99 6.38 -14.24 15.75
C VAL A 99 6.55 -15.42 16.70
N VAL A 100 5.58 -16.33 16.77
CA VAL A 100 5.70 -17.57 17.56
C VAL A 100 6.85 -18.43 17.03
N ALA A 101 6.89 -18.68 15.72
CA ALA A 101 7.97 -19.45 15.09
C ALA A 101 9.35 -18.80 15.31
N PHE A 102 9.46 -17.48 15.09
CA PHE A 102 10.67 -16.69 15.34
C PHE A 102 11.14 -16.81 16.79
N THR A 103 10.22 -16.72 17.75
CA THR A 103 10.55 -16.80 19.18
C THR A 103 11.05 -18.19 19.55
N ILE A 104 10.37 -19.25 19.10
CA ILE A 104 10.79 -20.64 19.35
C ILE A 104 12.15 -20.90 18.73
N ILE A 105 12.36 -20.55 17.46
CA ILE A 105 13.63 -20.76 16.75
C ILE A 105 14.75 -19.98 17.44
N SER A 106 14.51 -18.73 17.83
CA SER A 106 15.49 -17.93 18.55
C SER A 106 15.88 -18.58 19.87
N ILE A 107 14.90 -18.99 20.69
CA ILE A 107 15.16 -19.66 21.96
C ILE A 107 15.95 -20.95 21.75
N VAL A 108 15.50 -21.81 20.84
CA VAL A 108 16.17 -23.09 20.55
C VAL A 108 17.60 -22.84 20.09
N MET A 109 17.83 -21.91 19.17
CA MET A 109 19.15 -21.59 18.64
C MET A 109 20.11 -21.11 19.75
N PHE A 110 19.71 -20.14 20.57
CA PHE A 110 20.57 -19.60 21.64
C PHE A 110 20.76 -20.58 22.81
N VAL A 111 19.74 -21.37 23.15
CA VAL A 111 19.89 -22.46 24.14
C VAL A 111 20.82 -23.55 23.61
N PHE A 112 20.75 -23.84 22.31
CA PHE A 112 21.61 -24.84 21.67
C PHE A 112 23.07 -24.40 21.70
N THR A 113 23.37 -23.15 21.32
CA THR A 113 24.74 -22.63 21.39
C THR A 113 25.27 -22.64 22.83
N TYR A 114 24.44 -22.33 23.83
CA TYR A 114 24.84 -22.43 25.23
C TYR A 114 25.07 -23.86 25.70
N LYS A 115 24.16 -24.79 25.38
CA LYS A 115 24.19 -26.18 25.86
C LYS A 115 25.33 -26.96 25.21
N PHE A 116 25.53 -26.77 23.90
CA PHE A 116 26.48 -27.52 23.08
C PHE A 116 27.76 -26.74 22.76
N GLN A 117 28.02 -25.64 23.47
CA GLN A 117 29.33 -24.99 23.47
C GLN A 117 30.47 -25.99 23.69
N TYR A 118 31.62 -25.68 23.10
CA TYR A 118 32.85 -26.45 23.28
C TYR A 118 33.25 -26.49 24.76
N ARG A 119 33.61 -27.68 25.26
CA ARG A 119 34.20 -27.89 26.59
C ARG A 119 35.23 -29.00 26.52
N LYS A 120 36.36 -28.84 27.23
CA LYS A 120 37.42 -29.86 27.30
C LYS A 120 36.83 -31.22 27.71
N GLY A 121 37.23 -32.28 27.00
CA GLY A 121 36.77 -33.66 27.24
C GLY A 121 35.33 -33.98 26.79
N ARG A 122 34.55 -33.00 26.33
CA ARG A 122 33.21 -33.23 25.79
C ARG A 122 33.30 -33.70 24.35
N LYS A 123 32.94 -34.95 24.09
CA LYS A 123 32.83 -35.49 22.73
C LYS A 123 31.49 -35.10 22.12
N ALA A 124 31.52 -34.63 20.87
CA ALA A 124 30.30 -34.37 20.11
C ALA A 124 29.54 -35.70 19.91
N LYS A 125 28.22 -35.66 20.14
CA LYS A 125 27.36 -36.81 19.83
C LYS A 125 27.08 -36.79 18.32
N PHE A 126 27.49 -37.84 17.62
CA PHE A 126 27.06 -38.06 16.24
C PHE A 126 25.63 -38.61 16.25
N TYR A 127 24.72 -37.89 15.62
CA TYR A 127 23.31 -38.26 15.51
C TYR A 127 22.80 -37.73 14.16
N PRO A 128 22.83 -38.56 13.10
CA PRO A 128 22.68 -38.08 11.73
C PRO A 128 21.24 -37.76 11.34
N ASP A 129 20.26 -38.49 11.87
CA ASP A 129 18.87 -38.37 11.46
C ASP A 129 17.88 -38.67 12.60
N ASN A 130 16.67 -38.15 12.43
CA ASN A 130 15.51 -38.53 13.22
C ASN A 130 14.26 -38.40 12.36
N HIS A 131 13.84 -39.51 11.77
CA HIS A 131 12.71 -39.52 10.86
C HIS A 131 11.41 -38.99 11.48
N HIS A 132 11.18 -39.20 12.79
CA HIS A 132 10.00 -38.67 13.46
C HIS A 132 10.04 -37.13 13.60
N LEU A 133 11.21 -36.57 13.88
CA LEU A 133 11.40 -35.13 13.96
C LEU A 133 11.32 -34.48 12.57
N GLU A 134 11.92 -35.12 11.58
CA GLU A 134 11.83 -34.74 10.17
C GLU A 134 10.39 -34.70 9.67
N LEU A 135 9.61 -35.73 10.02
CA LEU A 135 8.19 -35.78 9.70
C LEU A 135 7.43 -34.66 10.40
N ALA A 136 7.69 -34.41 11.69
CA ALA A 136 7.02 -33.37 12.46
C ALA A 136 7.27 -31.96 11.88
N TRP A 137 8.53 -31.58 11.63
CA TRP A 137 8.85 -30.25 11.07
C TRP A 137 8.47 -30.10 9.60
N THR A 138 8.08 -31.18 8.91
CA THR A 138 7.59 -31.11 7.53
C THR A 138 6.07 -30.97 7.52
N ILE A 139 5.38 -31.80 8.30
CA ILE A 139 3.92 -31.80 8.37
C ILE A 139 3.38 -30.54 9.04
N ILE A 140 3.97 -30.10 10.16
CA ILE A 140 3.45 -28.95 10.91
C ILE A 140 3.44 -27.67 10.04
N PRO A 141 4.56 -27.25 9.40
CA PRO A 141 4.54 -26.10 8.52
C PRO A 141 3.63 -26.30 7.30
N ALA A 142 3.57 -27.51 6.73
CA ALA A 142 2.68 -27.79 5.61
C ALA A 142 1.20 -27.57 5.97
N ILE A 143 0.74 -28.04 7.14
CA ILE A 143 -0.63 -27.82 7.63
C ILE A 143 -0.87 -26.33 7.89
N VAL A 144 0.05 -25.65 8.58
CA VAL A 144 -0.08 -24.22 8.88
C VAL A 144 -0.17 -23.40 7.59
N LEU A 145 0.71 -23.64 6.63
CA LEU A 145 0.69 -22.98 5.33
C LEU A 145 -0.58 -23.30 4.55
N ALA A 146 -1.06 -24.55 4.55
CA ALA A 146 -2.30 -24.91 3.89
C ALA A 146 -3.47 -24.07 4.42
N VAL A 147 -3.62 -23.96 5.76
CA VAL A 147 -4.68 -23.14 6.38
C VAL A 147 -4.56 -21.67 5.97
N LEU A 148 -3.36 -21.09 6.00
CA LEU A 148 -3.12 -19.71 5.57
C LEU A 148 -3.43 -19.49 4.08
N ILE A 149 -3.07 -20.43 3.22
CA ILE A 149 -3.35 -20.37 1.78
C ILE A 149 -4.86 -20.42 1.51
N PHE A 150 -5.59 -21.36 2.12
CA PHE A 150 -7.03 -21.47 1.89
C PHE A 150 -7.79 -20.24 2.40
N THR A 151 -7.38 -19.66 3.53
CA THR A 151 -7.97 -18.43 4.05
C THR A 151 -7.62 -17.23 3.17
N GLY A 152 -6.37 -17.11 2.72
CA GLY A 152 -5.91 -16.08 1.79
C GLY A 152 -6.63 -16.15 0.43
N LEU A 153 -6.80 -17.34 -0.15
CA LEU A 153 -7.52 -17.53 -1.42
C LEU A 153 -8.99 -17.09 -1.34
N ARG A 154 -9.67 -17.33 -0.21
CA ARG A 154 -11.05 -16.85 -0.01
C ARG A 154 -11.11 -15.33 0.03
N ALA A 155 -10.16 -14.68 0.70
CA ALA A 155 -10.08 -13.23 0.73
C ALA A 155 -9.75 -12.65 -0.67
N TRP A 156 -8.77 -13.24 -1.36
CA TRP A 156 -8.42 -12.88 -2.74
C TRP A 156 -9.64 -12.92 -3.66
N ASN A 157 -10.34 -14.06 -3.73
CA ASN A 157 -11.50 -14.22 -4.61
C ASN A 157 -12.62 -13.21 -4.31
N ARG A 158 -12.79 -12.79 -3.04
CA ARG A 158 -13.77 -11.78 -2.67
C ARG A 158 -13.37 -10.40 -3.15
N ILE A 159 -12.11 -10.01 -2.94
CA ILE A 159 -11.55 -8.72 -3.34
C ILE A 159 -11.52 -8.59 -4.87
N THR A 160 -11.15 -9.65 -5.59
CA THR A 160 -11.01 -9.64 -7.06
C THR A 160 -12.27 -10.07 -7.80
N SER A 161 -13.39 -10.26 -7.09
CA SER A 161 -14.68 -10.55 -7.73
C SER A 161 -15.17 -9.33 -8.53
N PRO A 162 -16.03 -9.53 -9.55
CA PRO A 162 -16.68 -8.40 -10.22
C PRO A 162 -17.39 -7.48 -9.23
N ALA A 163 -17.39 -6.17 -9.51
CA ALA A 163 -18.20 -5.23 -8.75
C ALA A 163 -19.69 -5.47 -9.00
N SER A 164 -20.51 -5.09 -8.02
CA SER A 164 -21.96 -5.05 -8.16
C SER A 164 -22.38 -4.02 -9.22
N GLU A 165 -23.55 -4.22 -9.81
CA GLU A 165 -24.12 -3.27 -10.79
C GLU A 165 -24.45 -1.91 -10.17
N GLN A 166 -24.58 -1.85 -8.84
CA GLN A 166 -24.89 -0.64 -8.08
C GLN A 166 -23.63 0.11 -7.61
N ALA A 167 -22.43 -0.40 -7.93
CA ALA A 167 -21.19 0.22 -7.52
C ALA A 167 -21.03 1.63 -8.12
N GLU A 168 -20.55 2.57 -7.33
CA GLU A 168 -20.16 3.89 -7.80
C GLU A 168 -18.85 3.76 -8.60
N VAL A 169 -18.92 4.02 -9.91
CA VAL A 169 -17.76 3.88 -10.79
C VAL A 169 -17.01 5.21 -10.86
N ILE A 170 -15.72 5.21 -10.55
CA ILE A 170 -14.86 6.40 -10.55
C ILE A 170 -13.61 6.06 -11.34
N GLU A 171 -13.21 6.92 -12.28
CA GLU A 171 -11.94 6.76 -12.99
C GLU A 171 -10.82 7.55 -12.31
N ILE A 172 -9.67 6.90 -12.12
CA ILE A 172 -8.44 7.50 -11.64
C ILE A 172 -7.37 7.35 -12.73
N ILE A 173 -6.72 8.47 -13.07
CA ILE A 173 -5.60 8.48 -13.99
C ILE A 173 -4.34 9.00 -13.30
N GLY A 174 -3.27 8.21 -13.33
CA GLY A 174 -1.93 8.62 -12.93
C GLY A 174 -1.16 9.31 -14.07
N GLN A 175 -0.46 10.39 -13.71
CA GLN A 175 0.52 11.07 -14.58
C GLN A 175 1.65 11.64 -13.72
N GLN A 176 2.82 11.92 -14.29
CA GLN A 176 3.92 12.59 -13.59
C GLN A 176 3.58 14.08 -13.37
N PHE A 177 3.35 14.58 -12.16
CA PHE A 177 3.22 13.90 -10.86
C PHE A 177 1.90 14.33 -10.19
N ALA A 178 0.78 13.83 -10.70
CA ALA A 178 -0.56 14.15 -10.25
C ALA A 178 -1.54 13.01 -10.52
N TRP A 179 -2.63 12.99 -9.75
CA TRP A 179 -3.80 12.16 -10.02
C TRP A 179 -4.91 13.03 -10.62
N SER A 180 -5.55 12.54 -11.67
CA SER A 180 -6.78 13.12 -12.20
C SER A 180 -7.93 12.15 -11.97
N VAL A 181 -9.05 12.66 -11.43
CA VAL A 181 -10.24 11.85 -11.13
C VAL A 181 -11.42 12.30 -11.97
N ARG A 182 -12.14 11.33 -12.54
CA ARG A 182 -13.34 11.54 -13.35
C ARG A 182 -14.48 10.69 -12.81
N TYR A 183 -15.66 11.29 -12.80
CA TYR A 183 -16.91 10.68 -12.35
C TYR A 183 -17.93 10.71 -13.47
N PRO A 184 -18.86 9.75 -13.49
CA PRO A 184 -20.05 9.87 -14.31
C PRO A 184 -20.92 11.00 -13.80
N GLY A 185 -21.62 11.66 -14.72
CA GLY A 185 -22.62 12.66 -14.37
C GLY A 185 -23.83 12.08 -13.64
N VAL A 186 -24.70 12.97 -13.17
CA VAL A 186 -25.96 12.59 -12.50
C VAL A 186 -27.06 12.17 -13.48
N THR A 187 -26.85 12.33 -14.80
CA THR A 187 -27.92 12.11 -15.78
C THR A 187 -28.06 10.64 -16.12
N ASP A 188 -26.96 9.93 -16.35
CA ASP A 188 -26.98 8.50 -16.67
C ASP A 188 -26.22 7.58 -15.71
N GLY A 189 -25.38 8.16 -14.83
CA GLY A 189 -24.57 7.41 -13.87
C GLY A 189 -23.53 6.48 -14.51
N LYS A 190 -23.14 6.71 -15.77
CA LYS A 190 -22.21 5.85 -16.52
C LYS A 190 -21.04 6.64 -17.05
N LEU A 191 -19.83 6.12 -16.85
CA LEU A 191 -18.63 6.75 -17.42
C LEU A 191 -18.65 6.64 -18.94
N GLY A 192 -18.31 7.75 -19.60
CA GLY A 192 -18.02 7.78 -21.01
C GLY A 192 -16.80 6.94 -21.40
N LYS A 193 -16.84 6.38 -22.61
CA LYS A 193 -15.66 5.77 -23.24
C LYS A 193 -14.51 6.77 -23.34
N TYR A 194 -13.30 6.23 -23.40
CA TYR A 194 -12.08 6.99 -23.61
C TYR A 194 -11.27 6.43 -24.77
N ASP A 195 -10.40 7.27 -25.31
CA ASP A 195 -9.40 6.92 -26.31
C ASP A 195 -8.12 7.71 -26.01
N PHE A 196 -7.00 7.01 -25.80
CA PHE A 196 -5.72 7.64 -25.46
C PHE A 196 -5.23 8.60 -26.56
N ARG A 197 -5.66 8.40 -27.81
CA ARG A 197 -5.31 9.27 -28.95
C ARG A 197 -6.03 10.61 -28.92
N LYS A 198 -7.10 10.73 -28.11
CA LYS A 198 -7.88 11.96 -27.90
C LYS A 198 -7.36 12.77 -26.71
N ILE A 199 -6.29 12.31 -26.04
CA ILE A 199 -5.65 13.06 -24.96
C ILE A 199 -4.91 14.26 -25.56
N ASP A 200 -5.22 15.45 -25.05
CA ASP A 200 -4.53 16.70 -25.39
C ASP A 200 -4.40 17.59 -24.14
N GLY A 201 -3.98 18.85 -24.31
CA GLY A 201 -3.75 19.78 -23.19
C GLY A 201 -5.00 20.13 -22.36
N ILE A 202 -6.21 19.84 -22.85
CA ILE A 202 -7.47 20.13 -22.17
C ILE A 202 -8.23 18.83 -21.89
N ASN A 203 -8.35 17.94 -22.88
CA ASN A 203 -8.99 16.62 -22.76
C ASN A 203 -8.03 15.61 -22.10
N GLU A 204 -7.75 15.83 -20.84
CA GLU A 204 -6.74 15.05 -20.14
C GLU A 204 -7.16 13.57 -19.94
N PHE A 205 -8.46 13.26 -19.93
CA PHE A 205 -8.98 11.90 -19.78
C PHE A 205 -9.03 11.11 -21.09
N GLY A 206 -8.93 11.81 -22.23
CA GLY A 206 -9.14 11.23 -23.56
C GLY A 206 -10.61 10.90 -23.81
N LEU A 207 -11.54 11.74 -23.33
CA LEU A 207 -12.98 11.54 -23.49
C LEU A 207 -13.36 11.27 -24.95
N ASP A 208 -14.14 10.23 -25.18
CA ASP A 208 -14.72 9.94 -26.48
C ASP A 208 -16.08 10.64 -26.61
N LEU A 209 -16.09 11.80 -27.28
CA LEU A 209 -17.29 12.59 -27.51
C LEU A 209 -18.22 12.03 -28.62
N SER A 210 -17.91 10.86 -29.18
CA SER A 210 -18.89 10.07 -29.95
C SER A 210 -19.72 9.15 -29.05
N ASP A 211 -19.33 8.98 -27.78
CA ASP A 211 -20.11 8.27 -26.77
C ASP A 211 -20.97 9.24 -25.97
N LYS A 212 -22.29 9.01 -25.97
CA LYS A 212 -23.27 9.85 -25.26
C LYS A 212 -23.11 9.85 -23.74
N ASN A 213 -22.42 8.86 -23.18
CA ASN A 213 -22.15 8.79 -21.74
C ASN A 213 -21.03 9.76 -21.33
N SER A 214 -20.20 10.23 -22.28
CA SER A 214 -19.13 11.19 -22.00
C SER A 214 -19.61 12.63 -21.77
N PHE A 215 -20.88 12.94 -22.06
CA PHE A 215 -21.38 14.31 -22.10
C PHE A 215 -21.64 14.90 -20.72
N ASP A 216 -21.96 14.08 -19.73
CA ASP A 216 -22.19 14.49 -18.35
C ASP A 216 -21.06 14.11 -17.38
N ASP A 217 -20.02 13.42 -17.87
CA ASP A 217 -18.79 13.18 -17.10
C ASP A 217 -18.18 14.48 -16.57
N PHE A 218 -17.68 14.47 -15.35
CA PHE A 218 -17.03 15.63 -14.73
C PHE A 218 -15.72 15.25 -14.04
N LYS A 219 -14.87 16.26 -13.86
CA LYS A 219 -13.61 16.17 -13.10
C LYS A 219 -13.81 16.72 -11.69
N ALA A 220 -13.17 16.11 -10.70
CA ALA A 220 -13.01 16.69 -9.38
C ALA A 220 -11.53 16.94 -9.04
N LEU A 221 -11.29 17.84 -8.08
CA LEU A 221 -9.96 18.13 -7.53
C LEU A 221 -9.62 17.27 -6.31
N GLU A 222 -10.60 16.57 -5.77
CA GLU A 222 -10.49 15.65 -4.63
C GLU A 222 -11.24 14.35 -5.00
N LEU A 223 -10.84 13.23 -4.38
CA LEU A 223 -11.55 11.96 -4.53
C LEU A 223 -12.64 11.87 -3.46
N HIS A 224 -13.90 12.04 -3.85
CA HIS A 224 -15.06 11.87 -2.99
C HIS A 224 -15.57 10.44 -3.05
N LEU A 225 -15.87 9.86 -1.89
CA LEU A 225 -16.33 8.48 -1.75
C LEU A 225 -17.58 8.41 -0.86
N PRO A 226 -18.64 7.71 -1.30
CA PRO A 226 -19.83 7.49 -0.48
C PRO A 226 -19.62 6.35 0.54
N LYS A 227 -19.72 6.65 1.83
CA LYS A 227 -19.65 5.65 2.91
C LYS A 227 -20.72 4.57 2.73
N GLY A 228 -20.32 3.30 2.91
CA GLY A 228 -21.22 2.15 2.88
C GLY A 228 -21.69 1.73 1.49
N LYS A 229 -21.33 2.46 0.43
CA LYS A 229 -21.63 2.09 -0.97
C LYS A 229 -20.38 1.48 -1.61
N GLU A 230 -20.53 0.42 -2.39
CA GLU A 230 -19.41 -0.17 -3.13
C GLU A 230 -18.91 0.84 -4.17
N VAL A 231 -17.59 1.00 -4.24
CA VAL A 231 -16.91 1.86 -5.21
C VAL A 231 -16.07 0.97 -6.11
N LEU A 232 -16.16 1.18 -7.42
CA LEU A 232 -15.29 0.59 -8.42
C LEU A 232 -14.35 1.66 -8.99
N LEU A 233 -13.07 1.54 -8.66
CA LEU A 233 -12.03 2.37 -9.25
C LEU A 233 -11.60 1.78 -10.59
N MET A 234 -11.78 2.55 -11.66
CA MET A 234 -11.22 2.28 -12.98
C MET A 234 -9.88 3.01 -13.09
N ILE A 235 -8.79 2.28 -13.19
CA ILE A 235 -7.45 2.83 -12.96
C ILE A 235 -6.63 2.78 -14.24
N ARG A 236 -6.04 3.91 -14.61
CA ARG A 236 -5.19 4.06 -15.81
C ARG A 236 -3.98 4.93 -15.52
N ALA A 237 -2.99 4.88 -16.41
CA ALA A 237 -1.87 5.82 -16.42
C ALA A 237 -1.67 6.39 -17.84
N LYS A 238 -1.21 7.65 -17.93
CA LYS A 238 -0.93 8.30 -19.22
C LYS A 238 0.50 8.07 -19.71
N ASP A 239 1.44 7.92 -18.80
CA ASP A 239 2.86 7.99 -19.09
C ASP A 239 3.62 6.74 -18.62
N VAL A 240 3.95 6.65 -17.33
CA VAL A 240 4.73 5.59 -16.71
C VAL A 240 3.86 4.78 -15.74
N LEU A 241 4.43 3.74 -15.14
CA LEU A 241 3.77 3.03 -14.05
C LEU A 241 3.57 3.97 -12.86
N HIS A 242 2.35 3.94 -12.31
CA HIS A 242 2.02 4.47 -11.00
C HIS A 242 1.29 3.38 -10.21
N SER A 243 0.93 3.64 -8.95
CA SER A 243 0.08 2.72 -8.19
C SER A 243 -0.84 3.49 -7.29
N VAL A 244 -2.15 3.29 -7.48
CA VAL A 244 -3.20 3.87 -6.65
C VAL A 244 -3.09 3.22 -5.29
N TYR A 245 -2.80 4.01 -4.26
CA TYR A 245 -2.71 3.53 -2.89
C TYR A 245 -3.54 4.40 -1.95
N LEU A 246 -4.52 3.77 -1.31
CA LEU A 246 -5.35 4.36 -0.25
C LEU A 246 -5.04 3.63 1.07
N PRO A 247 -4.11 4.15 1.90
CA PRO A 247 -3.56 3.40 3.03
C PRO A 247 -4.61 2.89 4.01
N HIS A 248 -5.52 3.77 4.45
CA HIS A 248 -6.58 3.47 5.42
C HIS A 248 -7.62 2.46 4.90
N PHE A 249 -7.67 2.25 3.59
CA PHE A 249 -8.63 1.35 2.95
C PHE A 249 -7.97 0.02 2.52
N ARG A 250 -6.65 -0.11 2.67
CA ARG A 250 -5.84 -1.24 2.17
C ARG A 250 -6.04 -1.51 0.68
N VAL A 251 -6.32 -0.46 -0.09
CA VAL A 251 -6.46 -0.53 -1.54
C VAL A 251 -5.11 -0.21 -2.14
N LYS A 252 -4.57 -1.15 -2.93
CA LYS A 252 -3.39 -0.93 -3.78
C LYS A 252 -3.62 -1.59 -5.12
N MET A 253 -3.53 -0.84 -6.20
CA MET A 253 -3.61 -1.38 -7.56
C MET A 253 -2.80 -0.52 -8.52
N ASP A 254 -2.01 -1.19 -9.35
CA ASP A 254 -1.08 -0.49 -10.23
C ASP A 254 -1.82 0.16 -11.39
N ALA A 255 -1.46 1.40 -11.68
CA ALA A 255 -1.93 2.15 -12.84
C ALA A 255 -0.93 1.93 -13.97
N VAL A 256 -1.33 1.11 -14.95
CA VAL A 256 -0.42 0.63 -16.00
C VAL A 256 -0.76 1.29 -17.33
N PRO A 257 0.20 1.97 -17.99
CA PRO A 257 -0.02 2.52 -19.32
C PRO A 257 -0.43 1.42 -20.31
N GLY A 258 -1.56 1.61 -20.99
CA GLY A 258 -2.08 0.65 -21.98
C GLY A 258 -2.76 -0.60 -21.41
N MET A 259 -2.76 -0.80 -20.08
CA MET A 259 -3.43 -1.93 -19.42
C MET A 259 -4.29 -1.40 -18.27
N PRO A 260 -5.55 -1.02 -18.53
CA PRO A 260 -6.46 -0.56 -17.50
C PRO A 260 -6.64 -1.64 -16.43
N THR A 261 -6.54 -1.22 -15.17
CA THR A 261 -6.80 -2.08 -14.01
C THR A 261 -8.02 -1.57 -13.28
N GLN A 262 -8.51 -2.36 -12.33
CA GLN A 262 -9.65 -1.97 -11.52
C GLN A 262 -9.52 -2.49 -10.10
N PHE A 263 -10.09 -1.77 -9.14
CA PHE A 263 -10.16 -2.24 -7.76
C PHE A 263 -11.47 -1.80 -7.14
N LYS A 264 -12.15 -2.72 -6.44
CA LYS A 264 -13.38 -2.42 -5.73
C LYS A 264 -13.20 -2.49 -4.22
N PHE A 265 -13.93 -1.65 -3.51
CA PHE A 265 -13.96 -1.66 -2.05
C PHE A 265 -15.21 -0.91 -1.54
N ILE A 266 -15.50 -1.04 -0.25
CA ILE A 266 -16.56 -0.30 0.44
C ILE A 266 -15.91 0.52 1.55
N PRO A 267 -15.94 1.87 1.49
CA PRO A 267 -15.47 2.73 2.58
C PRO A 267 -16.45 2.65 3.76
N THR A 268 -15.94 2.59 4.99
CA THR A 268 -16.76 2.35 6.20
C THR A 268 -16.76 3.49 7.20
N LYS A 269 -15.85 4.46 7.07
CA LYS A 269 -15.73 5.63 7.96
C LYS A 269 -15.63 6.91 7.16
N THR A 270 -16.48 7.89 7.47
CA THR A 270 -16.38 9.23 6.88
C THR A 270 -15.07 9.91 7.29
N THR A 271 -14.66 10.94 6.56
CA THR A 271 -13.50 11.76 6.94
C THR A 271 -13.73 12.39 8.32
N GLU A 272 -14.97 12.82 8.61
CA GLU A 272 -15.33 13.42 9.90
C GLU A 272 -15.28 12.42 11.06
N GLU A 273 -15.75 11.17 10.85
CA GLU A 273 -15.60 10.10 11.85
C GLU A 273 -14.13 9.81 12.15
N MET A 274 -13.28 9.79 11.13
CA MET A 274 -11.85 9.53 11.30
C MET A 274 -11.13 10.69 12.00
N ARG A 275 -11.47 11.95 11.70
CA ARG A 275 -10.96 13.12 12.43
C ARG A 275 -11.27 13.02 13.93
N LYS A 276 -12.49 12.60 14.28
CA LYS A 276 -12.91 12.40 15.68
C LYS A 276 -12.16 11.26 16.35
N GLU A 277 -12.00 10.13 15.65
CA GLU A 277 -11.26 8.95 16.16
C GLU A 277 -9.79 9.27 16.42
N LEU A 278 -9.14 10.01 15.52
CA LEU A 278 -7.73 10.40 15.65
C LEU A 278 -7.51 11.62 16.54
N GLY A 279 -8.56 12.37 16.87
CA GLY A 279 -8.43 13.67 17.54
C GLY A 279 -7.69 14.72 16.71
N ASP A 280 -7.69 14.57 15.37
CA ASP A 280 -7.01 15.47 14.43
C ASP A 280 -8.05 16.10 13.48
N PRO A 281 -8.44 17.37 13.68
CA PRO A 281 -9.41 18.05 12.82
C PRO A 281 -8.89 18.34 11.42
N ASN A 282 -7.57 18.29 11.19
CA ASN A 282 -6.96 18.54 9.88
C ASN A 282 -6.76 17.27 9.06
N PHE A 283 -7.11 16.11 9.62
CA PHE A 283 -6.97 14.83 8.92
C PHE A 283 -7.80 14.82 7.63
N ASN A 284 -7.17 14.35 6.56
CA ASN A 284 -7.85 13.91 5.36
C ASN A 284 -7.28 12.55 4.98
N TYR A 285 -8.13 11.69 4.41
CA TYR A 285 -7.61 10.53 3.72
C TYR A 285 -6.80 11.00 2.51
N GLU A 286 -5.86 10.17 2.07
CA GLU A 286 -5.03 10.47 0.92
C GLU A 286 -4.99 9.30 -0.06
N LEU A 287 -4.99 9.65 -1.35
CA LEU A 287 -4.57 8.80 -2.44
C LEU A 287 -3.11 9.14 -2.72
N ALA A 288 -2.21 8.19 -2.47
CA ALA A 288 -0.78 8.32 -2.71
C ALA A 288 -0.36 7.46 -3.91
N CYS A 289 0.81 7.78 -4.48
CA CYS A 289 1.49 6.90 -5.42
C CYS A 289 2.37 5.89 -4.69
N ALA A 290 2.20 4.60 -5.02
CA ALA A 290 2.97 3.49 -4.43
C ALA A 290 3.85 2.73 -5.43
N GLU A 291 4.13 3.32 -6.59
CA GLU A 291 5.09 2.80 -7.58
C GLU A 291 6.02 3.93 -8.03
N ILE A 292 7.32 3.67 -8.11
CA ILE A 292 8.30 4.73 -8.35
C ILE A 292 8.15 5.31 -9.77
N CYS A 293 7.57 6.49 -9.86
CA CYS A 293 7.20 7.10 -11.13
C CYS A 293 8.11 8.28 -11.54
N GLY A 294 9.21 8.53 -10.82
CA GLY A 294 10.18 9.60 -11.12
C GLY A 294 10.42 10.58 -9.97
N ARG A 295 11.04 11.74 -10.27
CA ARG A 295 11.54 12.69 -9.25
C ARG A 295 10.46 13.26 -8.31
N GLY A 296 9.24 13.49 -8.80
CA GLY A 296 8.11 13.99 -8.02
C GLY A 296 7.23 12.90 -7.41
N HIS A 297 7.70 11.64 -7.39
CA HIS A 297 6.91 10.51 -6.89
C HIS A 297 6.35 10.75 -5.47
N PHE A 298 7.16 11.29 -4.57
CA PHE A 298 6.79 11.54 -3.17
C PHE A 298 5.68 12.59 -2.99
N SER A 299 5.52 13.52 -3.94
CA SER A 299 4.55 14.61 -3.87
C SER A 299 3.22 14.27 -4.56
N MET A 300 3.12 13.12 -5.21
CA MET A 300 1.96 12.70 -5.99
C MET A 300 0.85 12.19 -5.06
N ARG A 301 0.13 13.13 -4.46
CA ARG A 301 -0.99 12.88 -3.53
C ARG A 301 -2.26 13.61 -3.98
N LEU A 302 -3.40 13.03 -3.69
CA LEU A 302 -4.72 13.64 -3.89
C LEU A 302 -5.53 13.50 -2.60
N PRO A 303 -6.16 14.58 -2.08
CA PRO A 303 -7.06 14.49 -0.94
C PRO A 303 -8.24 13.57 -1.25
N VAL A 304 -8.66 12.81 -0.24
CA VAL A 304 -9.81 11.90 -0.32
C VAL A 304 -10.80 12.28 0.78
N VAL A 305 -12.05 12.48 0.39
CA VAL A 305 -13.15 12.86 1.26
C VAL A 305 -14.17 11.72 1.26
N VAL A 306 -14.43 11.12 2.41
CA VAL A 306 -15.49 10.13 2.56
C VAL A 306 -16.66 10.79 3.27
N GLU A 307 -17.83 10.73 2.65
CA GLU A 307 -19.05 11.42 3.10
C GLU A 307 -20.19 10.42 3.28
N GLU A 308 -21.22 10.82 4.02
CA GLU A 308 -22.49 10.10 4.00
C GLU A 308 -23.10 10.17 2.59
N VAL A 309 -23.86 9.14 2.20
CA VAL A 309 -24.38 9.01 0.82
C VAL A 309 -25.17 10.25 0.38
N ALA A 310 -26.00 10.82 1.27
CA ALA A 310 -26.79 12.00 0.95
C ALA A 310 -25.93 13.24 0.62
N ASP A 311 -24.84 13.43 1.37
CA ASP A 311 -23.92 14.56 1.18
C ASP A 311 -23.08 14.36 -0.10
N TYR A 312 -22.64 13.12 -0.36
CA TYR A 312 -21.96 12.75 -1.60
C TYR A 312 -22.82 13.05 -2.84
N GLU A 313 -24.09 12.61 -2.85
CA GLU A 313 -24.98 12.86 -3.99
C GLU A 313 -25.30 14.36 -4.15
N ALA A 314 -25.43 15.10 -3.04
CA ALA A 314 -25.62 16.55 -3.05
C ALA A 314 -24.36 17.30 -3.57
N TRP A 315 -23.17 16.81 -3.26
CA TRP A 315 -21.91 17.30 -3.82
C TRP A 315 -21.83 17.01 -5.32
N LYS A 316 -22.14 15.78 -5.72
CA LYS A 316 -22.10 15.31 -7.12
C LYS A 316 -23.05 16.12 -8.01
N ALA A 317 -24.26 16.41 -7.54
CA ALA A 317 -25.26 17.21 -8.26
C ALA A 317 -24.84 18.67 -8.51
N LYS A 318 -23.87 19.21 -7.75
CA LYS A 318 -23.35 20.57 -7.95
C LYS A 318 -22.21 20.64 -8.96
N GLN A 319 -21.65 19.49 -9.37
CA GLN A 319 -20.53 19.44 -10.28
C GLN A 319 -20.96 19.82 -11.70
N GLN A 320 -20.08 20.52 -12.41
CA GLN A 320 -20.34 20.88 -13.80
C GLN A 320 -19.71 19.84 -14.74
N PRO A 321 -20.45 19.34 -15.73
CA PRO A 321 -19.90 18.46 -16.75
C PRO A 321 -18.66 19.06 -17.42
N TRP A 322 -17.68 18.21 -17.72
CA TRP A 322 -16.44 18.62 -18.37
C TRP A 322 -16.71 19.30 -19.71
N LEU A 323 -17.68 18.79 -20.49
CA LEU A 323 -18.04 19.38 -21.78
C LEU A 323 -18.65 20.78 -21.65
N LYS A 324 -19.36 21.06 -20.55
CA LYS A 324 -19.89 22.40 -20.26
C LYS A 324 -18.78 23.41 -19.97
N LEU A 325 -17.74 22.97 -19.27
CA LEU A 325 -16.56 23.79 -18.98
C LEU A 325 -15.67 23.99 -20.22
N ASN A 326 -15.80 23.16 -21.24
CA ASN A 326 -14.98 23.18 -22.45
C ASN A 326 -15.86 23.20 -23.73
N PRO A 327 -16.67 24.25 -23.95
CA PRO A 327 -17.68 24.27 -25.00
C PRO A 327 -17.11 24.14 -26.42
N ASP A 328 -15.86 24.54 -26.66
CA ASP A 328 -15.18 24.39 -27.96
C ASP A 328 -15.12 22.93 -28.43
N TYR A 329 -15.17 21.97 -27.48
CA TYR A 329 -15.20 20.55 -27.77
C TYR A 329 -16.52 20.06 -28.36
N LEU A 330 -17.59 20.87 -28.35
CA LEU A 330 -18.81 20.58 -29.09
C LEU A 330 -18.56 20.42 -30.60
N SER A 331 -17.52 21.08 -31.13
CA SER A 331 -17.08 20.88 -32.52
C SER A 331 -16.62 19.45 -32.82
N LYS A 332 -16.10 18.74 -31.80
CA LYS A 332 -15.65 17.34 -31.86
C LYS A 332 -16.78 16.33 -31.59
N VAL A 333 -17.98 16.78 -31.21
CA VAL A 333 -19.17 15.94 -31.05
C VAL A 333 -19.81 15.71 -32.44
N PRO A 334 -20.14 14.46 -32.81
CA PRO A 334 -20.88 14.17 -34.04
C PRO A 334 -22.16 14.99 -34.13
N VAL A 335 -22.50 15.50 -35.32
CA VAL A 335 -23.57 16.48 -35.54
C VAL A 335 -24.90 15.98 -34.97
N GLU A 336 -25.20 14.71 -35.21
CA GLU A 336 -26.39 14.00 -34.76
C GLU A 336 -26.50 13.85 -33.22
N LEU A 337 -25.39 14.00 -32.49
CA LEU A 337 -25.34 13.91 -31.03
C LEU A 337 -25.24 15.27 -30.35
N ARG A 338 -25.01 16.37 -31.07
CA ARG A 338 -24.77 17.70 -30.48
C ARG A 338 -25.91 18.18 -29.61
N GLU A 339 -27.16 18.00 -30.05
CA GLU A 339 -28.34 18.38 -29.26
C GLU A 339 -28.39 17.59 -27.93
N THR A 340 -28.15 16.28 -28.01
CA THR A 340 -28.08 15.43 -26.80
C THR A 340 -26.93 15.86 -25.89
N ALA A 341 -25.78 16.22 -26.46
CA ALA A 341 -24.62 16.69 -25.71
C ALA A 341 -24.91 18.01 -24.98
N ILE A 342 -25.57 18.96 -25.63
CA ILE A 342 -25.97 20.25 -25.04
C ILE A 342 -26.92 20.02 -23.86
N ILE A 343 -27.92 19.16 -24.03
CA ILE A 343 -28.91 18.83 -22.99
C ILE A 343 -28.23 18.14 -21.80
N LYS A 344 -27.46 17.07 -22.05
CA LYS A 344 -26.80 16.30 -20.98
C LYS A 344 -25.72 17.10 -20.24
N ALA A 345 -24.93 17.89 -20.97
CA ALA A 345 -23.92 18.74 -20.36
C ALA A 345 -24.52 19.97 -19.66
N GLY A 346 -25.79 20.30 -19.92
CA GLY A 346 -26.45 21.50 -19.38
C GLY A 346 -25.84 22.80 -19.92
N ILE A 347 -25.52 22.82 -21.21
CA ILE A 347 -24.97 23.98 -21.93
C ILE A 347 -26.15 24.88 -22.38
N PRO A 348 -26.08 26.21 -22.20
CA PRO A 348 -27.14 27.11 -22.67
C PRO A 348 -27.33 27.05 -24.20
N ALA A 349 -28.57 26.96 -24.67
CA ALA A 349 -28.88 26.81 -26.09
C ALA A 349 -28.39 27.96 -27.00
N GLU A 350 -28.08 29.13 -26.43
CA GLU A 350 -27.60 30.29 -27.18
C GLU A 350 -26.14 30.14 -27.66
N SER A 351 -25.32 29.29 -27.03
CA SER A 351 -23.94 29.03 -27.46
C SER A 351 -23.83 28.16 -28.72
N VAL A 352 -24.96 27.83 -29.35
CA VAL A 352 -25.07 26.95 -30.53
C VAL A 352 -24.93 27.72 -31.84
N MET A 353 -25.19 29.04 -31.83
CA MET A 353 -25.30 29.85 -33.05
C MET A 353 -23.97 30.12 -33.79
N GLU A 354 -22.82 29.75 -33.22
CA GLU A 354 -21.50 29.99 -33.83
C GLU A 354 -20.85 28.71 -34.41
N LEU A 355 -21.46 27.53 -34.25
CA LEU A 355 -20.89 26.29 -34.77
C LEU A 355 -21.27 26.09 -36.24
N PRO A 356 -20.29 25.82 -37.14
CA PRO A 356 -20.59 25.63 -38.56
C PRO A 356 -21.57 24.46 -38.74
N ALA A 357 -22.66 24.76 -39.47
CA ALA A 357 -23.61 23.75 -39.90
C ALA A 357 -22.91 22.69 -40.74
N ALA A 358 -23.34 21.44 -40.63
CA ALA A 358 -22.82 20.34 -41.44
C ALA A 358 -22.83 20.75 -42.92
N ALA A 359 -21.67 20.70 -43.57
CA ALA A 359 -21.61 20.85 -45.01
C ALA A 359 -22.39 19.68 -45.62
N THR A 360 -23.61 19.94 -46.08
CA THR A 360 -24.35 19.05 -46.96
C THR A 360 -23.55 18.91 -48.25
N THR A 361 -22.70 17.89 -48.32
CA THR A 361 -22.17 17.38 -49.58
C THR A 361 -23.34 16.78 -50.35
N THR A 362 -24.00 17.62 -51.14
CA THR A 362 -24.83 17.16 -52.25
C THR A 362 -23.91 16.41 -53.20
N MET A 363 -23.95 15.07 -53.18
CA MET A 363 -23.45 14.25 -54.28
C MET A 363 -24.29 14.61 -55.51
N GLY A 364 -23.78 15.55 -56.30
CA GLY A 364 -24.24 15.79 -57.66
C GLY A 364 -23.89 14.58 -58.51
N SER A 365 -24.91 13.88 -58.98
CA SER A 365 -24.81 12.92 -60.06
C SER A 365 -24.30 13.61 -61.33
N HIS A 366 -23.15 13.17 -61.84
CA HIS A 366 -22.82 13.18 -63.26
C HIS A 366 -21.85 12.04 -63.58
#